data_AF-A0A3B9T8Z6-F1
#
_entry.id   AF-A0A3B9T8Z6-F1
#
_cell.length_a   1.000
_cell.length_b   1.000
_cell.length_c   1.000
_cell.angle_alpha   90.00
_cell.angle_beta   90.00
_cell.angle_gamma   90.00
#
_symmetry.space_group_name_H-M   'P 1'
#
loop_
_entity.id
_entity.type
_entity.pdbx_description
1 polymer ?
#
loop_
_entity_poly.entity_id
_entity_poly.type
_entity_poly.pdbx_seq_one_letter_code
_entity_poly.pdbx_strand_id
1 'polypeptide(L)'
;MYEIKFLIMKKKTQKWGRFLYTWLILMIVWYAYTVSLAPAELITGFVVTGLIAAFNFASFTHYGFSLFHPRRIYYIFQFSIVFLVALVKSNIQVAKIVLHPKLPVNPGIVKFKSSLKSDFAKMVLANTITLTPGTLTVDLIDDEFYIHWLNMTSHDEAGIYQDIAADFEKILIKIFDK
;
A
#
# COMPACT_ATOMS: atom_id res chain seq x y z
N MET A 1 -12.31 -7.85 -38.29
CA MET A 1 -13.19 -6.70 -37.94
C MET A 1 -13.83 -6.83 -36.55
N TYR A 2 -14.34 -8.01 -36.16
CA TYR A 2 -14.93 -8.25 -34.82
C TYR A 2 -13.94 -8.15 -33.64
N GLU A 3 -12.74 -8.73 -33.77
CA GLU A 3 -11.65 -8.64 -32.77
C GLU A 3 -11.26 -7.19 -32.41
N ILE A 4 -11.12 -6.32 -33.43
CA ILE A 4 -10.75 -4.90 -33.24
C ILE A 4 -11.87 -4.14 -32.51
N LYS A 5 -13.14 -4.38 -32.87
CA LYS A 5 -14.30 -3.75 -32.21
C LYS A 5 -14.43 -4.21 -30.75
N PHE A 6 -14.13 -5.48 -30.48
CA PHE A 6 -14.09 -6.06 -29.12
C PHE A 6 -12.97 -5.46 -28.26
N LEU A 7 -11.76 -5.33 -28.80
CA LEU A 7 -10.62 -4.67 -28.13
C LEU A 7 -10.89 -3.20 -27.81
N ILE A 8 -11.52 -2.46 -28.74
CA ILE A 8 -11.90 -1.05 -28.54
C ILE A 8 -12.98 -0.91 -27.48
N MET A 9 -14.00 -1.77 -27.49
CA MET A 9 -15.02 -1.80 -26.44
C MET A 9 -14.40 -2.09 -25.08
N LYS A 10 -13.53 -3.10 -24.96
CA LYS A 10 -12.86 -3.46 -23.69
C LYS A 10 -12.02 -2.31 -23.14
N LYS A 11 -11.26 -1.59 -23.99
CA LYS A 11 -10.52 -0.38 -23.60
C LYS A 11 -11.43 0.75 -23.15
N LYS A 12 -12.58 0.96 -23.79
CA LYS A 12 -13.54 2.02 -23.42
C LYS A 12 -14.20 1.72 -22.08
N THR A 13 -14.69 0.50 -21.86
CA THR A 13 -15.30 0.07 -20.59
C THR A 13 -14.31 0.16 -19.42
N GLN A 14 -13.03 -0.14 -19.66
CA GLN A 14 -11.97 0.00 -18.66
C GLN A 14 -11.73 1.47 -18.25
N LYS A 15 -11.80 2.42 -19.19
CA LYS A 15 -11.65 3.86 -18.88
C LYS A 15 -12.80 4.38 -18.02
N TRP A 16 -14.03 4.01 -18.35
CA TRP A 16 -15.22 4.40 -17.56
C TRP A 16 -15.22 3.75 -16.17
N GLY A 17 -14.80 2.49 -16.07
CA GLY A 17 -14.64 1.83 -14.76
C GLY A 17 -13.59 2.52 -13.87
N ARG A 18 -12.47 2.98 -14.44
CA ARG A 18 -11.45 3.75 -13.70
C ARG A 18 -11.97 5.11 -13.24
N PHE A 19 -12.66 5.83 -14.13
CA PHE A 19 -13.30 7.09 -13.77
C PHE A 19 -14.29 6.91 -12.63
N LEU A 20 -15.22 5.95 -12.74
CA LEU A 20 -16.23 5.69 -11.69
C LEU A 20 -15.58 5.29 -10.37
N TYR A 21 -14.54 4.45 -10.41
CA TYR A 21 -13.80 4.05 -9.22
C TYR A 21 -13.14 5.26 -8.53
N THR A 22 -12.40 6.08 -9.29
CA THR A 22 -11.75 7.28 -8.75
C THR A 22 -12.77 8.28 -8.23
N TRP A 23 -13.87 8.48 -8.96
CA TRP A 23 -14.95 9.37 -8.57
C TRP A 23 -15.63 8.93 -7.26
N LEU A 24 -15.97 7.65 -7.13
CA LEU A 24 -16.58 7.11 -5.90
C LEU A 24 -15.65 7.24 -4.69
N ILE A 25 -14.34 6.98 -4.86
CA ILE A 25 -13.38 7.18 -3.77
C ILE A 25 -13.31 8.64 -3.36
N LEU A 26 -13.22 9.56 -4.33
CA LEU A 26 -13.18 10.99 -4.05
C LEU A 26 -14.47 11.47 -3.38
N MET A 27 -15.63 10.92 -3.74
CA MET A 27 -16.91 11.19 -3.07
C MET A 27 -16.89 10.71 -1.61
N ILE A 28 -16.39 9.50 -1.34
CA ILE A 28 -16.25 9.01 0.04
C ILE A 28 -15.34 9.93 0.85
N VAL A 29 -14.20 10.34 0.29
CA VAL A 29 -13.26 11.26 0.94
C VAL A 29 -13.91 12.63 1.18
N TRP A 30 -14.65 13.15 0.21
CA TRP A 30 -15.38 14.41 0.34
C TRP A 30 -16.37 14.37 1.51
N TYR A 31 -17.18 13.31 1.61
CA TYR A 31 -18.15 13.21 2.71
C TYR A 31 -17.53 12.92 4.07
N ALA A 32 -16.43 12.16 4.09
CA ALA A 32 -15.66 11.99 5.32
C ALA A 32 -15.09 13.33 5.82
N TYR A 33 -14.79 14.26 4.91
CA TYR A 33 -14.31 15.60 5.23
C TYR A 33 -15.43 16.56 5.65
N THR A 34 -16.53 16.63 4.89
CA THR A 34 -17.60 17.61 5.17
C THR A 34 -18.51 17.21 6.31
N VAL A 35 -18.64 15.90 6.59
CA VAL A 35 -19.51 15.33 7.65
C VAL A 35 -20.93 15.93 7.64
N SER A 36 -21.41 16.30 6.45
CA SER A 36 -22.68 17.00 6.25
C SER A 36 -23.42 16.42 5.06
N LEU A 37 -24.73 16.19 5.24
CA LEU A 37 -25.64 15.70 4.21
C LEU A 37 -26.53 16.82 3.65
N ALA A 38 -26.15 18.09 3.86
CA ALA A 38 -26.87 19.20 3.29
C ALA A 38 -26.89 19.12 1.74
N PRO A 39 -28.01 19.44 1.06
CA PRO A 39 -28.10 19.34 -0.40
C PRO A 39 -26.99 20.11 -1.14
N ALA A 40 -26.58 21.27 -0.62
CA ALA A 40 -25.49 22.06 -1.17
C ALA A 40 -24.14 21.31 -1.16
N GLU A 41 -23.84 20.61 -0.07
CA GLU A 41 -22.62 19.80 0.08
C GLU A 41 -22.64 18.58 -0.83
N LEU A 42 -23.81 17.94 -0.98
CA LEU A 42 -23.98 16.79 -1.88
C LEU A 42 -23.72 17.19 -3.33
N ILE A 43 -24.32 18.29 -3.79
CA ILE A 43 -24.19 18.78 -5.17
C ILE A 43 -22.76 19.25 -5.43
N THR A 44 -22.18 20.03 -4.50
CA THR A 44 -20.80 20.53 -4.64
C THR A 44 -19.81 19.37 -4.68
N GLY A 45 -19.95 18.39 -3.78
CA GLY A 45 -19.13 17.18 -3.77
C GLY A 45 -19.24 16.40 -5.06
N PHE A 46 -20.46 16.16 -5.56
CA PHE A 46 -20.70 15.46 -6.82
C PHE A 46 -19.96 16.11 -7.99
N VAL A 47 -20.10 17.44 -8.14
CA VAL A 47 -19.50 18.20 -9.25
C VAL A 47 -17.98 18.27 -9.13
N VAL A 48 -17.46 18.66 -7.97
CA VAL A 48 -16.02 18.86 -7.75
C VAL A 48 -15.27 17.54 -7.91
N THR A 49 -15.73 16.48 -7.25
CA THR A 49 -15.09 15.17 -7.36
C THR A 49 -15.21 14.60 -8.77
N GLY A 50 -16.32 14.86 -9.47
CA GLY A 50 -16.53 14.46 -10.85
C GLY A 50 -15.54 15.11 -11.82
N LEU A 51 -15.29 16.41 -11.65
CA LEU A 51 -14.28 17.14 -12.41
C LEU A 51 -12.88 16.61 -12.10
N ILE A 52 -12.52 16.47 -10.82
CA ILE A 52 -11.21 15.95 -10.42
C ILE A 52 -10.97 14.56 -11.01
N ALA A 53 -11.98 13.67 -10.92
CA ALA A 53 -11.91 12.34 -11.52
C ALA A 53 -11.77 12.40 -13.04
N ALA A 54 -12.45 13.33 -13.72
CA ALA A 54 -12.38 13.46 -15.18
C ALA A 54 -10.98 13.88 -15.65
N PHE A 55 -10.27 14.71 -14.87
CA PHE A 55 -8.89 15.09 -15.16
C PHE A 55 -7.87 14.02 -14.75
N ASN A 56 -8.13 13.22 -13.70
CA ASN A 56 -7.12 12.36 -13.06
C ASN A 56 -7.33 10.84 -13.22
N PHE A 57 -8.42 10.38 -13.85
CA PHE A 57 -8.72 8.93 -13.96
C PHE A 57 -7.63 8.13 -14.70
N ALA A 58 -6.81 8.79 -15.52
CA ALA A 58 -5.73 8.15 -16.27
C ALA A 58 -4.51 7.83 -15.38
N SER A 59 -4.23 8.64 -14.36
CA SER A 59 -3.01 8.56 -13.54
C SER A 59 -3.18 7.71 -12.29
N PHE A 60 -4.36 7.73 -11.65
CA PHE A 60 -4.52 7.18 -10.30
C PHE A 60 -4.82 5.68 -10.22
N THR A 61 -5.22 5.00 -11.30
CA THR A 61 -5.66 3.60 -11.17
C THR A 61 -5.30 2.69 -12.34
N HIS A 62 -4.20 1.94 -12.17
CA HIS A 62 -3.92 0.79 -13.02
C HIS A 62 -4.86 -0.40 -12.70
N TYR A 63 -5.26 -0.57 -11.42
CA TYR A 63 -6.04 -1.70 -10.90
C TYR A 63 -7.57 -1.53 -10.93
N GLY A 64 -8.12 -0.31 -10.88
CA GLY A 64 -9.57 -0.04 -10.91
C GLY A 64 -10.37 -0.88 -9.89
N PHE A 65 -11.58 -1.33 -10.25
CA PHE A 65 -12.44 -2.19 -9.41
C PHE A 65 -11.88 -3.58 -9.12
N SER A 66 -10.74 -3.97 -9.70
CA SER A 66 -10.14 -5.30 -9.50
C SER A 66 -9.76 -5.57 -8.03
N LEU A 67 -9.60 -4.52 -7.21
CA LEU A 67 -9.31 -4.65 -5.78
C LEU A 67 -10.50 -5.14 -4.94
N PHE A 68 -11.75 -4.92 -5.40
CA PHE A 68 -12.95 -5.30 -4.66
C PHE A 68 -13.34 -6.79 -4.79
N HIS A 69 -12.45 -7.64 -5.29
CA HIS A 69 -12.72 -9.07 -5.31
C HIS A 69 -12.72 -9.62 -3.87
N PRO A 70 -13.74 -10.39 -3.43
CA PRO A 70 -13.86 -10.82 -2.02
C PRO A 70 -12.61 -11.50 -1.46
N ARG A 71 -11.91 -12.28 -2.30
CA ARG A 71 -10.65 -12.91 -1.93
C ARG A 71 -9.52 -11.90 -1.63
N ARG A 72 -9.45 -10.79 -2.38
CA ARG A 72 -8.47 -9.72 -2.13
C ARG A 72 -8.82 -8.95 -0.87
N ILE A 73 -10.10 -8.66 -0.65
CA ILE A 73 -10.58 -8.00 0.57
C ILE A 73 -10.20 -8.82 1.82
N TYR A 74 -10.36 -10.15 1.78
CA TYR A 74 -9.94 -11.03 2.85
C TYR A 74 -8.43 -10.92 3.15
N TYR A 75 -7.57 -10.94 2.12
CA TYR A 75 -6.12 -10.80 2.34
C TYR A 75 -5.71 -9.39 2.75
N ILE A 76 -6.41 -8.35 2.28
CA ILE A 76 -6.20 -6.97 2.77
C ILE A 76 -6.53 -6.89 4.26
N PHE A 77 -7.64 -7.49 4.69
CA PHE A 77 -7.98 -7.55 6.11
C PHE A 77 -6.92 -8.32 6.92
N GLN A 78 -6.50 -9.50 6.43
CA GLN A 78 -5.43 -10.28 7.05
C GLN A 78 -4.12 -9.46 7.14
N PHE A 79 -3.75 -8.77 6.07
CA PHE A 79 -2.58 -7.90 6.01
C PHE A 79 -2.66 -6.80 7.08
N SER A 80 -3.80 -6.11 7.18
CA SER A 80 -4.00 -5.06 8.18
C SER A 80 -3.84 -5.57 9.61
N ILE A 81 -4.35 -6.76 9.93
CA ILE A 81 -4.17 -7.34 11.28
C ILE A 81 -2.71 -7.66 11.56
N VAL A 82 -2.02 -8.31 10.63
CA VAL A 82 -0.59 -8.64 10.78
C VAL A 82 0.24 -7.37 10.93
N PHE A 83 -0.03 -6.35 10.11
CA PHE A 83 0.61 -5.05 10.19
C PHE A 83 0.37 -4.35 11.53
N LEU A 84 -0.87 -4.30 12.03
CA LEU A 84 -1.16 -3.66 13.31
C LEU A 84 -0.46 -4.37 14.47
N VAL A 85 -0.40 -5.70 14.45
CA VAL A 85 0.33 -6.47 15.48
C VAL A 85 1.83 -6.16 15.42
N ALA A 86 2.42 -6.14 14.22
CA ALA A 86 3.83 -5.80 14.04
C ALA A 86 4.11 -4.36 14.50
N LEU A 87 3.26 -3.40 14.12
CA LEU A 87 3.33 -1.99 14.50
C LEU A 87 3.36 -1.82 16.03
N VAL A 88 2.46 -2.49 16.76
CA VAL A 88 2.43 -2.44 18.22
C VAL A 88 3.68 -3.07 18.83
N LYS A 89 4.10 -4.26 18.35
CA LYS A 89 5.30 -4.94 18.85
C LYS A 89 6.57 -4.11 18.65
N SER A 90 6.73 -3.53 17.46
CA SER A 90 7.85 -2.67 17.11
C SER A 90 7.87 -1.37 17.93
N ASN A 91 6.71 -0.74 18.18
CA ASN A 91 6.63 0.41 19.10
C ASN A 91 7.11 0.06 20.51
N ILE A 92 6.69 -1.10 21.04
CA ILE A 92 7.13 -1.57 22.36
C ILE A 92 8.63 -1.84 22.38
N GLN A 93 9.17 -2.45 21.31
CA GLN A 93 10.60 -2.73 21.19
C GLN A 93 11.44 -1.44 21.18
N VAL A 94 11.05 -0.45 20.37
CA VAL A 94 11.73 0.84 20.33
C VAL A 94 11.60 1.58 21.66
N ALA A 95 10.43 1.56 22.29
CA ALA A 95 10.25 2.16 23.62
C ALA A 95 11.19 1.53 24.66
N LYS A 96 11.38 0.20 24.64
CA LYS A 96 12.35 -0.48 25.52
C LYS A 96 13.78 -0.02 25.26
N ILE A 97 14.17 0.17 24.00
CA ILE A 97 15.53 0.64 23.65
C ILE A 97 15.75 2.06 24.18
N VAL A 98 14.80 2.97 23.93
CA VAL A 98 14.88 4.39 24.34
C VAL A 98 14.89 4.56 25.85
N LEU A 99 14.09 3.77 26.58
CA LEU A 99 14.04 3.82 28.04
C LEU A 99 15.24 3.13 28.72
N HIS A 100 16.00 2.31 27.99
CA HIS A 100 17.15 1.63 28.55
C HIS A 100 18.33 2.62 28.69
N PRO A 101 18.92 2.78 29.89
CA PRO A 101 19.93 3.82 30.14
C PRO A 101 21.20 3.67 29.30
N LYS A 102 21.51 2.45 28.85
CA LYS A 102 22.65 2.16 27.96
C LYS A 102 22.36 2.39 26.46
N LEU A 103 21.11 2.69 26.09
CA LEU A 103 20.65 2.82 24.70
C LEU A 103 21.25 1.76 23.76
N PRO A 104 20.96 0.48 23.97
CA PRO A 104 21.55 -0.60 23.19
C PRO A 104 20.96 -0.59 21.77
N VAL A 105 21.61 0.15 20.88
CA VAL A 105 21.30 0.21 19.44
C VAL A 105 22.42 -0.45 18.64
N ASN A 106 22.04 -1.10 17.56
CA ASN A 106 22.95 -1.69 16.58
C ASN A 106 22.49 -1.27 15.18
N PRO A 107 22.69 0.02 14.81
CA PRO A 107 22.14 0.54 13.58
C PRO A 107 22.95 0.11 12.36
N GLY A 108 22.27 -0.12 11.24
CA GLY A 108 22.95 -0.35 9.97
C GLY A 108 22.01 -0.35 8.78
N ILE A 109 22.59 -0.32 7.58
CA ILE A 109 21.85 -0.45 6.32
C ILE A 109 21.93 -1.91 5.91
N VAL A 110 20.77 -2.53 5.77
CA VAL A 110 20.61 -3.90 5.30
C VAL A 110 19.95 -3.90 3.94
N LYS A 111 20.17 -4.98 3.19
CA LYS A 111 19.49 -5.19 1.91
C LYS A 111 18.91 -6.58 1.80
N PHE A 112 17.79 -6.68 1.11
CA PHE A 112 17.22 -7.96 0.69
C PHE A 112 16.52 -7.81 -0.67
N LYS A 113 16.45 -8.92 -1.42
CA LYS A 113 15.69 -8.99 -2.66
C LYS A 113 14.25 -9.47 -2.44
N SER A 114 13.27 -8.71 -2.94
CA SER A 114 11.85 -9.09 -2.91
C SER A 114 11.45 -9.89 -4.15
N SER A 115 10.43 -10.73 -4.01
CA SER A 115 9.81 -11.47 -5.12
C SER A 115 8.55 -10.80 -5.68
N LEU A 116 8.17 -9.63 -5.15
CA LEU A 116 7.01 -8.87 -5.60
C LEU A 116 7.19 -8.33 -7.02
N LYS A 117 6.20 -8.56 -7.89
CA LYS A 117 6.22 -8.11 -9.28
C LYS A 117 5.55 -6.75 -9.46
N SER A 118 4.54 -6.45 -8.65
CA SER A 118 3.82 -5.18 -8.70
C SER A 118 4.58 -4.05 -8.02
N ASP A 119 4.84 -2.95 -8.74
CA ASP A 119 5.39 -1.71 -8.17
C ASP A 119 4.52 -1.17 -7.03
N PHE A 120 3.20 -1.31 -7.14
CA PHE A 120 2.28 -0.93 -6.08
C PHE A 120 2.45 -1.82 -4.84
N ALA A 121 2.66 -3.13 -5.02
CA ALA A 121 2.93 -4.03 -3.91
C ALA A 121 4.28 -3.73 -3.24
N LYS A 122 5.33 -3.44 -4.04
CA LYS A 122 6.64 -3.01 -3.52
C LYS A 122 6.52 -1.71 -2.71
N MET A 123 5.75 -0.74 -3.22
CA MET A 123 5.46 0.52 -2.52
C MET A 123 4.72 0.27 -1.20
N VAL A 124 3.72 -0.62 -1.18
CA VAL A 124 3.02 -0.98 0.07
C VAL A 124 3.98 -1.64 1.06
N LEU A 125 4.83 -2.57 0.61
CA LEU A 125 5.85 -3.20 1.45
C LEU A 125 6.82 -2.18 2.04
N ALA A 126 7.37 -1.28 1.21
CA ALA A 126 8.28 -0.22 1.64
C ALA A 126 7.67 0.67 2.74
N ASN A 127 6.41 1.08 2.56
CA ASN A 127 5.70 1.89 3.54
C ASN A 127 5.42 1.11 4.82
N THR A 128 5.03 -0.16 4.71
CA THR A 128 4.81 -1.02 5.87
C THR A 128 6.08 -1.20 6.70
N ILE A 129 7.23 -1.45 6.07
CA ILE A 129 8.53 -1.55 6.74
C ILE A 129 8.90 -0.21 7.39
N THR A 130 8.65 0.92 6.73
CA THR A 130 8.94 2.24 7.31
C THR A 130 8.04 2.56 8.51
N LEU A 131 6.80 2.08 8.48
CA LEU A 131 5.85 2.30 9.56
C LEU A 131 6.07 1.37 10.76
N THR A 132 6.79 0.26 10.65
CA THR A 132 7.19 -0.56 11.81
C THR A 132 8.38 0.10 12.51
N PRO A 133 8.20 0.65 13.74
CA PRO A 133 9.25 1.39 14.42
C PRO A 133 10.55 0.60 14.54
N GLY A 134 11.65 1.27 14.20
CA GLY A 134 12.98 0.67 14.17
C GLY A 134 13.47 0.33 12.77
N THR A 135 12.64 0.42 11.73
CA THR A 135 13.07 0.27 10.33
C THR A 135 12.64 1.47 9.48
N LEU A 136 13.42 1.78 8.45
CA LEU A 136 13.15 2.83 7.47
C LEU A 136 13.60 2.36 6.10
N THR A 137 12.70 2.33 5.11
CA THR A 137 13.12 2.08 3.73
C THR A 137 13.83 3.31 3.18
N VAL A 138 15.10 3.15 2.80
CA VAL A 138 15.95 4.21 2.25
C VAL A 138 15.77 4.30 0.74
N ASP A 139 15.80 3.16 0.06
CA ASP A 139 15.68 3.10 -1.39
C ASP A 139 15.11 1.75 -1.85
N LEU A 140 14.58 1.74 -3.07
CA LEU A 140 14.11 0.57 -3.80
C LEU A 140 14.69 0.64 -5.22
N ILE A 141 15.69 -0.20 -5.48
CA ILE A 141 16.35 -0.28 -6.79
C ILE A 141 16.00 -1.65 -7.39
N ASP A 142 15.27 -1.64 -8.50
CA ASP A 142 14.71 -2.85 -9.12
C ASP A 142 13.84 -3.68 -8.15
N ASP A 143 14.40 -4.77 -7.64
CA ASP A 143 13.78 -5.69 -6.67
C ASP A 143 14.52 -5.70 -5.32
N GLU A 144 15.57 -4.88 -5.15
CA GLU A 144 16.35 -4.78 -3.92
C GLU A 144 15.85 -3.64 -3.03
N PHE A 145 15.51 -3.98 -1.78
CA PHE A 145 15.14 -3.02 -0.75
C PHE A 145 16.37 -2.67 0.08
N TYR A 146 16.63 -1.38 0.23
CA TYR A 146 17.67 -0.85 1.12
C TYR A 146 17.00 -0.27 2.35
N ILE A 147 17.29 -0.83 3.52
CA ILE A 147 16.58 -0.50 4.77
C ILE A 147 17.59 -0.09 5.82
N HIS A 148 17.35 1.07 6.41
CA HIS A 148 18.02 1.45 7.64
C HIS A 148 17.29 0.80 8.82
N TRP A 149 18.01 -0.01 9.59
CA TRP A 149 17.49 -0.73 10.75
C TRP A 149 18.18 -0.24 12.01
N LEU A 150 17.39 0.17 13.01
CA LEU A 150 17.84 0.70 14.30
C LEU A 150 18.61 -0.31 15.14
N ASN A 151 18.22 -1.59 15.08
CA ASN A 151 18.82 -2.65 15.87
C ASN A 151 18.83 -3.96 15.09
N MET A 152 19.91 -4.17 14.34
CA MET A 152 20.11 -5.37 13.53
C MET A 152 20.27 -6.61 14.40
N THR A 153 19.43 -7.63 14.16
CA THR A 153 19.51 -8.96 14.80
C THR A 153 20.16 -10.02 13.92
N SER A 154 20.14 -9.81 12.60
CA SER A 154 20.65 -10.74 11.59
C SER A 154 21.58 -9.99 10.62
N HIS A 155 22.58 -10.70 10.08
CA HIS A 155 23.55 -10.12 9.13
C HIS A 155 23.49 -10.77 7.74
N ASP A 156 22.86 -11.92 7.62
CA ASP A 156 22.61 -12.59 6.35
C ASP A 156 21.30 -12.13 5.72
N GLU A 157 21.25 -12.13 4.39
CA GLU A 157 20.09 -11.66 3.62
C GLU A 157 18.81 -12.41 3.98
N ALA A 158 18.90 -13.72 4.22
CA ALA A 158 17.73 -14.55 4.54
C ALA A 158 17.15 -14.19 5.92
N GLY A 159 18.00 -14.03 6.94
CA GLY A 159 17.60 -13.57 8.27
C GLY A 159 16.96 -12.17 8.23
N ILE A 160 17.57 -11.23 7.50
CA ILE A 160 17.04 -9.86 7.31
C ILE A 160 15.64 -9.91 6.69
N TYR A 161 15.46 -10.70 5.62
CA TYR A 161 14.17 -10.86 4.96
C TYR A 161 13.11 -11.45 5.90
N GLN A 162 13.46 -12.48 6.69
CA GLN A 162 12.53 -13.09 7.63
C GLN A 162 12.08 -12.12 8.73
N ASP A 163 13.02 -11.32 9.25
CA ASP A 163 12.76 -10.41 10.36
C ASP A 163 11.90 -9.19 9.93
N ILE A 164 12.07 -8.71 8.69
CA ILE A 164 11.49 -7.43 8.26
C ILE A 164 10.32 -7.57 7.28
N ALA A 165 10.38 -8.52 6.34
CA ALA A 165 9.52 -8.48 5.14
C ALA A 165 8.66 -9.74 4.93
N ALA A 166 9.11 -10.91 5.38
CA ALA A 166 8.53 -12.19 4.96
C ALA A 166 7.03 -12.32 5.24
N ASP A 167 6.56 -11.87 6.39
CA ASP A 167 5.14 -11.98 6.75
C ASP A 167 4.24 -11.06 5.93
N PHE A 168 4.74 -9.87 5.56
CA PHE A 168 4.04 -8.92 4.72
C PHE A 168 4.03 -9.36 3.26
N GLU A 169 5.19 -9.72 2.73
CA GLU A 169 5.38 -10.11 1.33
C GLU A 169 4.49 -11.32 0.95
N LYS A 170 4.44 -12.35 1.79
CA LYS A 170 3.57 -13.53 1.61
C LYS A 170 2.09 -13.17 1.41
N ILE A 171 1.62 -12.10 2.04
CA ILE A 171 0.22 -11.66 1.94
C ILE A 171 0.05 -10.75 0.72
N LEU A 172 1.00 -9.84 0.49
CA LEU A 172 0.98 -8.91 -0.66
C LEU A 172 0.97 -9.66 -2.00
N ILE A 173 1.72 -10.75 -2.14
CA ILE A 173 1.67 -11.63 -3.33
C ILE A 173 0.24 -12.09 -3.61
N LYS A 174 -0.53 -12.46 -2.56
CA LYS A 174 -1.91 -12.95 -2.72
C LYS A 174 -2.90 -11.84 -3.10
N ILE A 175 -2.58 -10.60 -2.76
CA ILE A 175 -3.38 -9.41 -3.08
C ILE A 175 -3.09 -8.96 -4.52
N PHE A 176 -1.81 -8.81 -4.88
CA PHE A 176 -1.39 -8.07 -6.08
C PHE A 176 -0.83 -8.95 -7.21
N ASP A 177 -0.16 -10.07 -6.93
CA ASP A 177 0.58 -10.86 -7.91
C ASP A 177 -0.17 -12.15 -8.31
N LYS A 178 -1.25 -11.97 -9.07
CA LYS A 178 -1.98 -13.05 -9.76
C LYS A 178 -2.20 -12.75 -11.23
#